data_AF-A0A841ZSW3-F1
#
_entry.id   AF-A0A841ZSW3-F1
#
_cell.length_a   1.000
_cell.length_b   1.000
_cell.length_c   1.000
_cell.angle_alpha   90.00
_cell.angle_beta   90.00
_cell.angle_gamma   90.00
#
_symmetry.space_group_name_H-M   'P 1'
#
loop_
_entity.id
_entity.type
_entity.pdbx_description
1 polymer ?
#
loop_
_entity_poly.entity_id
_entity_poly.type
_entity_poly.pdbx_seq_one_letter_code
_entity_poly.pdbx_strand_id
1 'polypeptide(L)'
;MKKRVYRTAAVFSLISMSLLTGCSEESSSKKSVKEEEQTMKKEKTVEQNVTDQNDKKVSQIKQMLEQGLQGGANIEYDSAKKQFDVIMTDSRLTDSLNNIKEDPTNEKWPKLIKAFKKLSKQIKSGLDSGYTIRLADPADETKTMLTILDGKVTYDFSAK
;
A
#
# COMPACT_ATOMS: atom_id res chain seq x y z
N MET A 1 -38.25 -25.76 -21.55
CA MET A 1 -37.03 -26.24 -20.85
C MET A 1 -36.94 -25.58 -19.49
N LYS A 2 -36.51 -26.32 -18.47
CA LYS A 2 -36.63 -26.05 -17.02
C LYS A 2 -35.44 -25.26 -16.45
N LYS A 3 -35.76 -24.29 -15.57
CA LYS A 3 -35.06 -23.84 -14.33
C LYS A 3 -33.63 -23.25 -14.51
N ARG A 4 -33.17 -22.26 -13.75
CA ARG A 4 -33.18 -22.13 -12.28
C ARG A 4 -33.13 -20.67 -11.80
N VAL A 5 -33.84 -20.47 -10.70
CA VAL A 5 -33.82 -19.32 -9.79
C VAL A 5 -32.63 -19.47 -8.85
N TYR A 6 -31.92 -18.37 -8.54
CA TYR A 6 -31.06 -18.29 -7.36
C TYR A 6 -31.54 -17.14 -6.48
N ARG A 7 -32.11 -17.51 -5.33
CA ARG A 7 -32.40 -16.63 -4.19
C ARG A 7 -31.25 -16.79 -3.21
N THR A 8 -30.48 -15.76 -2.96
CA THR A 8 -29.55 -15.69 -1.83
C THR A 8 -30.20 -14.86 -0.73
N ALA A 9 -30.71 -15.56 0.29
CA ALA A 9 -31.14 -14.96 1.55
C ALA A 9 -29.91 -14.90 2.47
N ALA A 10 -29.50 -13.70 2.87
CA ALA A 10 -28.56 -13.50 3.97
C ALA A 10 -29.37 -13.05 5.19
N VAL A 11 -29.63 -14.01 6.08
CA VAL A 11 -30.19 -13.74 7.42
C VAL A 11 -29.01 -13.85 8.38
N PHE A 12 -28.46 -12.71 8.80
CA PHE A 12 -27.53 -12.67 9.92
C PHE A 12 -28.32 -12.28 11.17
N SER A 13 -28.69 -13.31 11.94
CA SER A 13 -29.35 -13.21 13.23
C SER A 13 -28.37 -12.76 14.30
N LEU A 14 -28.77 -11.76 15.06
CA LEU A 14 -28.19 -11.34 16.33
C LEU A 14 -28.35 -12.44 17.39
N ILE A 15 -27.30 -12.70 18.18
CA ILE A 15 -27.42 -13.28 19.54
C ILE A 15 -26.45 -12.55 20.47
N SER A 16 -27.04 -12.03 21.55
CA SER A 16 -26.43 -11.28 22.65
C SER A 16 -26.01 -12.19 23.83
N MET A 17 -25.20 -11.60 24.71
CA MET A 17 -25.20 -11.75 26.18
C MET A 17 -24.55 -12.97 26.87
N SER A 18 -23.50 -12.60 27.63
CA SER A 18 -23.32 -12.80 29.07
C SER A 18 -22.86 -14.14 29.67
N LEU A 19 -21.77 -13.96 30.43
CA LEU A 19 -21.17 -14.72 31.53
C LEU A 19 -22.14 -15.59 32.35
N LEU A 20 -21.71 -16.81 32.69
CA LEU A 20 -21.99 -17.44 33.99
C LEU A 20 -20.92 -18.49 34.34
N THR A 21 -20.52 -18.40 35.60
CA THR A 21 -19.59 -19.18 36.42
C THR A 21 -20.00 -20.65 36.58
N GLY A 22 -19.02 -21.55 36.71
CA GLY A 22 -19.20 -22.92 37.22
C GLY A 22 -17.89 -23.50 37.77
N CYS A 23 -17.84 -23.69 39.09
CA CYS A 23 -16.75 -24.28 39.90
C CYS A 23 -16.91 -25.81 40.08
N SER A 24 -15.79 -26.51 40.29
CA SER A 24 -15.51 -27.49 41.37
C SER A 24 -14.00 -27.82 41.31
N GLU A 25 -13.21 -27.38 42.30
CA GLU A 25 -12.64 -28.14 43.45
C GLU A 25 -11.67 -29.28 43.02
N GLU A 26 -10.39 -29.30 43.40
CA GLU A 26 -9.92 -29.64 44.76
C GLU A 26 -8.47 -29.13 45.08
N SER A 27 -8.35 -28.37 46.17
CA SER A 27 -7.28 -28.24 47.18
C SER A 27 -5.79 -28.57 46.88
N SER A 28 -4.89 -27.58 47.06
CA SER A 28 -3.91 -27.57 48.18
C SER A 28 -3.09 -26.26 48.31
N SER A 29 -3.28 -25.58 49.45
CA SER A 29 -2.33 -24.81 50.29
C SER A 29 -1.61 -23.50 49.82
N LYS A 30 -2.23 -22.37 50.20
CA LYS A 30 -1.71 -21.18 50.94
C LYS A 30 -0.33 -20.56 50.60
N LYS A 31 -0.32 -19.30 50.10
CA LYS A 31 0.17 -18.09 50.83
C LYS A 31 -0.29 -16.77 50.14
N SER A 32 -0.59 -15.78 50.99
CA SER A 32 -1.29 -14.51 50.78
C SER A 32 -0.52 -13.42 50.01
N VAL A 33 -1.21 -12.54 49.26
CA VAL A 33 -1.40 -11.09 49.54
C VAL A 33 -1.90 -10.31 48.29
N LYS A 34 -3.01 -9.60 48.49
CA LYS A 34 -3.60 -8.40 47.82
C LYS A 34 -4.00 -8.41 46.33
N GLU A 35 -5.32 -8.29 46.15
CA GLU A 35 -5.96 -7.46 45.12
C GLU A 35 -5.57 -5.98 45.28
N GLU A 36 -5.31 -5.29 44.16
CA GLU A 36 -5.93 -4.01 43.79
C GLU A 36 -5.46 -3.60 42.38
N GLU A 37 -6.43 -3.16 41.56
CA GLU A 37 -6.34 -2.26 40.40
C GLU A 37 -5.43 -2.62 39.21
N GLN A 38 -6.03 -3.04 38.10
CA GLN A 38 -6.50 -2.16 37.01
C GLN A 38 -5.39 -1.49 36.19
N THR A 39 -5.31 -1.95 34.94
CA THR A 39 -5.04 -1.18 33.72
C THR A 39 -3.59 -0.73 33.43
N MET A 40 -3.31 -0.59 32.13
CA MET A 40 -2.05 -0.13 31.51
C MET A 40 -0.92 -1.15 31.36
N LYS A 41 -1.05 -2.10 30.41
CA LYS A 41 0.09 -2.67 29.66
C LYS A 41 -0.38 -3.47 28.42
N LYS A 42 -1.17 -2.86 27.55
CA LYS A 42 -1.56 -3.49 26.26
C LYS A 42 -1.81 -2.46 25.17
N GLU A 43 -0.87 -1.54 24.97
CA GLU A 43 -0.98 -0.56 23.87
C GLU A 43 0.34 -0.43 23.08
N LYS A 44 1.48 -0.53 23.77
CA LYS A 44 2.80 -0.37 23.12
C LYS A 44 3.20 -1.48 22.12
N THR A 45 2.64 -2.69 22.23
CA THR A 45 3.04 -3.82 21.36
C THR A 45 2.36 -3.81 19.99
N VAL A 46 1.15 -3.26 19.87
CA VAL A 46 0.39 -3.27 18.61
C VAL A 46 0.85 -2.12 17.71
N GLU A 47 1.07 -0.94 18.26
CA GLU A 47 1.46 0.25 17.49
C GLU A 47 2.89 0.16 16.94
N GLN A 48 3.85 -0.36 17.73
CA GLN A 48 5.20 -0.65 17.23
C GLN A 48 5.17 -1.70 16.11
N ASN A 49 4.42 -2.79 16.27
CA ASN A 49 4.38 -3.85 15.26
C ASN A 49 3.79 -3.34 13.93
N VAL A 50 2.72 -2.54 13.97
CA VAL A 50 2.12 -1.98 12.76
C VAL A 50 3.06 -0.99 12.06
N THR A 51 3.77 -0.15 12.83
CA THR A 51 4.77 0.78 12.28
C THR A 51 5.93 0.01 11.62
N ASP A 52 6.47 -0.99 12.30
CA ASP A 52 7.57 -1.83 11.79
C ASP A 52 7.19 -2.58 10.50
N GLN A 53 5.95 -3.09 10.43
CA GLN A 53 5.44 -3.77 9.22
C GLN A 53 5.24 -2.79 8.06
N ASN A 54 4.80 -1.57 8.33
CA ASN A 54 4.64 -0.54 7.31
C ASN A 54 6.00 -0.11 6.75
N ASP A 55 6.99 0.13 7.60
CA ASP A 55 8.33 0.54 7.19
C ASP A 55 9.03 -0.55 6.36
N LYS A 56 8.84 -1.82 6.73
CA LYS A 56 9.31 -2.95 5.93
C LYS A 56 8.67 -2.99 4.54
N LYS A 57 7.34 -2.81 4.46
CA LYS A 57 6.63 -2.77 3.17
C LYS A 57 7.10 -1.62 2.30
N VAL A 58 7.22 -0.43 2.86
CA VAL A 58 7.69 0.77 2.14
C VAL A 58 9.09 0.52 1.57
N SER A 59 9.99 -0.06 2.38
CA SER A 59 11.34 -0.40 1.95
C SER A 59 11.35 -1.42 0.80
N GLN A 60 10.49 -2.45 0.86
CA GLN A 60 10.37 -3.44 -0.21
C GLN A 60 9.83 -2.81 -1.52
N ILE A 61 8.83 -1.93 -1.43
CA ILE A 61 8.31 -1.21 -2.60
C ILE A 61 9.40 -0.34 -3.21
N LYS A 62 10.12 0.44 -2.38
CA LYS A 62 11.23 1.27 -2.83
C LYS A 62 12.27 0.45 -3.59
N GLN A 63 12.70 -0.69 -3.05
CA GLN A 63 13.64 -1.60 -3.72
C GLN A 63 13.09 -2.11 -5.06
N MET A 64 11.82 -2.51 -5.13
CA MET A 64 11.20 -2.96 -6.39
C MET A 64 11.19 -1.85 -7.45
N LEU A 65 10.93 -0.61 -7.05
CA LEU A 65 10.95 0.54 -7.96
C LEU A 65 12.37 0.85 -8.43
N GLU A 66 13.34 0.92 -7.52
CA GLU A 66 14.75 1.13 -7.83
C GLU A 66 15.27 0.07 -8.81
N GLN A 67 14.97 -1.22 -8.55
CA GLN A 67 15.34 -2.32 -9.44
C GLN A 67 14.63 -2.24 -10.80
N GLY A 68 13.32 -1.97 -10.80
CA GLY A 68 12.53 -1.82 -12.02
C GLY A 68 13.00 -0.67 -12.91
N LEU A 69 13.59 0.35 -12.30
CA LEU A 69 14.16 1.54 -12.95
C LEU A 69 15.68 1.47 -13.10
N GLN A 70 16.29 0.31 -12.80
CA GLN A 70 17.72 0.05 -12.94
C GLN A 70 18.62 1.05 -12.18
N GLY A 71 18.14 1.58 -11.06
CA GLY A 71 18.85 2.58 -10.26
C GLY A 71 18.94 3.97 -10.89
N GLY A 72 18.28 4.21 -12.04
CA GLY A 72 18.28 5.51 -12.73
C GLY A 72 17.33 6.55 -12.15
N ALA A 73 16.81 6.32 -10.94
CA ALA A 73 15.87 7.21 -10.27
C ALA A 73 16.11 7.25 -8.76
N ASN A 74 15.89 8.43 -8.17
CA ASN A 74 15.64 8.58 -6.74
C ASN A 74 14.16 8.30 -6.44
N ILE A 75 13.91 7.63 -5.31
CA ILE A 75 12.58 7.24 -4.87
C ILE A 75 12.32 7.79 -3.48
N GLU A 76 11.33 8.67 -3.36
CA GLU A 76 10.88 9.26 -2.11
C GLU A 76 9.50 8.75 -1.74
N TYR A 77 9.20 8.63 -0.44
CA TYR A 77 7.92 8.13 0.04
C TYR A 77 7.21 9.19 0.88
N ASP A 78 6.01 9.56 0.44
CA ASP A 78 5.07 10.38 1.20
C ASP A 78 4.06 9.46 1.90
N SER A 79 4.22 9.31 3.22
CA SER A 79 3.39 8.45 4.04
C SER A 79 1.94 8.95 4.17
N ALA A 80 1.72 10.26 4.13
CA ALA A 80 0.38 10.85 4.23
C ALA A 80 -0.45 10.54 2.98
N LYS A 81 0.20 10.41 1.82
CA LYS A 81 -0.46 10.09 0.54
C LYS A 81 -0.32 8.62 0.12
N LYS A 82 0.42 7.79 0.85
CA LYS A 82 0.89 6.46 0.41
C LYS A 82 1.47 6.52 -1.01
N GLN A 83 2.33 7.50 -1.27
CA GLN A 83 2.84 7.80 -2.61
C GLN A 83 4.34 7.66 -2.69
N PHE A 84 4.81 6.97 -3.74
CA PHE A 84 6.20 6.93 -4.13
C PHE A 84 6.45 7.94 -5.26
N ASP A 85 7.29 8.92 -4.98
CA ASP A 85 7.73 9.92 -5.93
C ASP A 85 9.00 9.42 -6.62
N VAL A 86 8.91 9.29 -7.94
CA VAL A 86 9.98 8.81 -8.81
C VAL A 86 10.58 10.00 -9.53
N ILE A 87 11.83 10.29 -9.19
CA ILE A 87 12.61 11.40 -9.74
C ILE A 87 13.75 10.78 -10.55
N MET A 88 13.73 10.93 -11.87
CA MET A 88 14.78 10.37 -12.72
C MET A 88 16.09 11.11 -12.50
N THR A 89 17.17 10.37 -12.27
CA THR A 89 18.51 10.91 -12.01
C THR A 89 19.53 10.53 -13.09
N ASP A 90 19.27 9.47 -13.87
CA ASP A 90 20.10 9.13 -15.04
C ASP A 90 19.79 10.11 -16.19
N SER A 91 20.84 10.73 -16.74
CA SER A 91 20.71 11.76 -17.78
C SER A 91 19.99 11.28 -19.03
N ARG A 92 20.13 10.01 -19.41
CA ARG A 92 19.45 9.45 -20.58
C ARG A 92 17.95 9.29 -20.31
N LEU A 93 17.57 8.99 -19.07
CA LEU A 93 16.18 8.91 -18.66
C LEU A 93 15.56 10.31 -18.60
N THR A 94 16.24 11.30 -18.02
CA THR A 94 15.77 12.69 -17.99
C THR A 94 15.61 13.25 -19.41
N ASP A 95 16.58 13.02 -20.30
CA ASP A 95 16.52 13.45 -21.69
C ASP A 95 15.37 12.76 -22.44
N SER A 96 15.16 11.46 -22.20
CA SER A 96 14.04 10.75 -22.81
C SER A 96 12.69 11.30 -22.34
N LEU A 97 12.56 11.71 -21.08
CA LEU A 97 11.33 12.34 -20.57
C LEU A 97 11.11 13.73 -21.13
N ASN A 98 12.17 14.54 -21.24
CA ASN A 98 12.10 15.86 -21.88
C ASN A 98 11.65 15.74 -23.35
N ASN A 99 12.23 14.81 -24.11
CA ASN A 99 11.81 14.56 -25.50
C ASN A 99 10.34 14.11 -25.62
N ILE A 100 9.85 13.33 -24.65
CA ILE A 100 8.44 12.93 -24.58
C ILE A 100 7.52 14.12 -24.27
N LYS A 101 7.96 15.10 -23.47
CA LYS A 101 7.17 16.30 -23.20
C LYS A 101 7.01 17.16 -24.46
N GLU A 102 8.06 17.29 -25.26
CA GLU A 102 8.03 18.02 -26.52
C GLU A 102 7.14 17.34 -27.57
N ASP A 103 7.18 15.99 -27.62
CA ASP A 103 6.31 15.19 -28.49
C ASP A 103 5.68 14.01 -27.72
N PRO A 104 4.50 14.21 -27.10
CA PRO A 104 3.82 13.17 -26.34
C PRO A 104 3.17 12.10 -27.22
N THR A 105 3.11 12.30 -28.54
CA THR A 105 2.63 11.27 -29.48
C THR A 105 3.69 10.19 -29.75
N ASN A 106 4.92 10.41 -29.27
CA ASN A 106 6.00 9.46 -29.36
C ASN A 106 5.65 8.11 -28.72
N GLU A 107 5.94 7.03 -29.44
CA GLU A 107 5.70 5.65 -29.00
C GLU A 107 6.38 5.28 -27.66
N LYS A 108 7.39 6.03 -27.22
CA LYS A 108 8.05 5.83 -25.93
C LYS A 108 7.12 6.12 -24.74
N TRP A 109 6.20 7.09 -24.86
CA TRP A 109 5.33 7.45 -23.74
C TRP A 109 4.33 6.34 -23.37
N PRO A 110 3.57 5.75 -24.31
CA PRO A 110 2.73 4.59 -24.01
C PRO A 110 3.51 3.38 -23.47
N LYS A 111 4.75 3.16 -23.95
CA LYS A 111 5.64 2.10 -23.45
C LYS A 111 6.03 2.34 -21.98
N LEU A 112 6.36 3.59 -21.63
CA LEU A 112 6.66 3.99 -20.25
C LEU A 112 5.44 3.80 -19.33
N ILE A 113 4.26 4.29 -19.73
CA ILE A 113 3.01 4.07 -18.98
C ILE A 113 2.79 2.57 -18.74
N LYS A 114 2.97 1.74 -19.77
CA LYS A 114 2.81 0.29 -19.64
C LYS A 114 3.79 -0.32 -18.63
N ALA A 115 5.04 0.14 -18.61
CA ALA A 115 6.04 -0.30 -17.64
C ALA A 115 5.65 0.09 -16.21
N PHE A 116 5.28 1.34 -15.97
CA PHE A 116 4.82 1.80 -14.66
C PHE A 116 3.53 1.11 -14.20
N LYS A 117 2.59 0.84 -15.11
CA LYS A 117 1.39 0.02 -14.80
C LYS A 117 1.78 -1.37 -14.33
N LYS A 118 2.79 -1.98 -14.95
CA LYS A 118 3.28 -3.31 -14.55
C LYS A 118 3.88 -3.27 -13.14
N LEU A 119 4.75 -2.30 -12.85
CA LEU A 119 5.34 -2.12 -11.52
C LEU A 119 4.27 -1.89 -10.45
N SER A 120 3.32 -0.99 -10.70
CA SER A 120 2.21 -0.72 -9.78
C SER A 120 1.34 -1.96 -9.52
N LYS A 121 1.07 -2.78 -10.55
CA LYS A 121 0.37 -4.07 -10.36
C LYS A 121 1.17 -5.05 -9.52
N GLN A 122 2.50 -5.12 -9.71
CA GLN A 122 3.36 -6.00 -8.92
C GLN A 122 3.37 -5.60 -7.44
N ILE A 123 3.45 -4.30 -7.15
CA ILE A 123 3.31 -3.76 -5.79
C ILE A 123 1.96 -4.16 -5.19
N LYS A 124 0.86 -3.93 -5.93
CA LYS A 124 -0.49 -4.30 -5.49
C LYS A 124 -0.60 -5.80 -5.16
N SER A 125 -0.13 -6.67 -6.04
CA SER A 125 -0.30 -8.12 -5.88
C SER A 125 0.66 -8.74 -4.87
N GLY A 126 1.87 -8.20 -4.74
CA GLY A 126 2.93 -8.77 -3.93
C GLY A 126 3.01 -8.21 -2.52
N LEU A 127 2.53 -6.98 -2.30
CA LEU A 127 2.74 -6.26 -1.05
C LEU A 127 1.44 -5.76 -0.45
N ASP A 128 0.78 -4.77 -1.05
CA ASP A 128 -0.50 -4.21 -0.61
C ASP A 128 -1.06 -3.22 -1.64
N SER A 129 -2.36 -2.96 -1.56
CA SER A 129 -3.09 -2.01 -2.41
C SER A 129 -3.04 -0.56 -1.88
N GLY A 130 -3.45 0.38 -2.73
CA GLY A 130 -3.60 1.78 -2.33
C GLY A 130 -2.29 2.58 -2.36
N TYR A 131 -1.23 2.03 -2.97
CA TYR A 131 0.02 2.75 -3.21
C TYR A 131 0.01 3.42 -4.56
N THR A 132 0.42 4.68 -4.56
CA THR A 132 0.53 5.51 -5.76
C THR A 132 1.99 5.63 -6.19
N ILE A 133 2.25 5.59 -7.49
CA ILE A 133 3.55 5.96 -8.07
C ILE A 133 3.35 7.27 -8.84
N ARG A 134 4.08 8.32 -8.45
CA ARG A 134 4.15 9.60 -9.17
C ARG A 134 5.47 9.69 -9.91
N LEU A 135 5.43 9.86 -11.23
CA LEU A 135 6.60 10.26 -12.00
C LEU A 135 6.67 11.78 -12.02
N ALA A 136 7.72 12.33 -11.42
CA ALA A 136 7.99 13.76 -11.44
C ALA A 136 8.48 14.23 -12.81
N ASP A 137 8.20 15.48 -13.14
CA ASP A 137 8.79 16.15 -14.30
C ASP A 137 10.29 16.42 -14.03
N PRO A 138 11.21 16.01 -14.92
CA PRO A 138 12.65 16.19 -14.71
C PRO A 138 13.10 17.67 -14.74
N ALA A 139 12.30 18.58 -15.30
CA ALA A 139 12.60 20.02 -15.30
C ALA A 139 12.03 20.75 -14.07
N ASP A 140 11.06 20.15 -13.38
CA ASP A 140 10.39 20.73 -12.22
C ASP A 140 9.72 19.61 -11.40
N GLU A 141 10.40 19.12 -10.36
CA GLU A 141 9.94 17.96 -9.58
C GLU A 141 8.59 18.15 -8.87
N THR A 142 8.12 19.40 -8.77
CA THR A 142 6.79 19.74 -8.23
C THR A 142 5.67 19.42 -9.23
N LYS A 143 5.99 19.36 -10.53
CA LYS A 143 5.07 18.96 -11.58
C LYS A 143 5.05 17.45 -11.72
N THR A 144 3.87 16.94 -12.05
CA THR A 144 3.65 15.52 -12.28
C THR A 144 3.57 15.25 -13.78
N MET A 145 4.24 14.19 -14.24
CA MET A 145 4.05 13.67 -15.60
C MET A 145 3.04 12.51 -15.63
N LEU A 146 3.11 11.61 -14.64
CA LEU A 146 2.28 10.41 -14.60
C LEU A 146 1.96 10.06 -13.16
N THR A 147 0.73 9.63 -12.90
CA THR A 147 0.34 9.02 -11.63
C THR A 147 -0.36 7.69 -11.89
N ILE A 148 0.07 6.65 -11.18
CA ILE A 148 -0.53 5.32 -11.27
C ILE A 148 -0.87 4.80 -9.88
N LEU A 149 -2.12 4.39 -9.71
CA LEU A 149 -2.63 3.73 -8.52
C LEU A 149 -3.08 2.32 -8.87
N ASP A 150 -2.52 1.31 -8.21
CA ASP A 150 -2.98 -0.08 -8.32
C ASP A 150 -3.05 -0.61 -9.78
N GLY A 151 -2.12 -0.16 -10.63
CA GLY A 151 -2.06 -0.51 -12.05
C GLY A 151 -2.99 0.29 -12.97
N LYS A 152 -3.68 1.30 -12.45
CA LYS A 152 -4.53 2.22 -13.21
C LYS A 152 -3.89 3.60 -13.25
N VAL A 153 -3.87 4.21 -14.43
CA VAL A 153 -3.43 5.60 -14.60
C VAL A 153 -4.50 6.50 -13.99
N THR A 154 -4.09 7.40 -13.09
CA THR A 154 -4.96 8.40 -12.45
C THR A 154 -4.63 9.82 -12.88
N TYR A 155 -3.44 10.04 -13.44
CA TYR A 155 -3.04 11.27 -14.11
C TYR A 155 -2.03 10.95 -15.22
N ASP A 156 -2.15 11.61 -16.36
CA ASP A 156 -1.26 11.53 -17.51
C ASP A 156 -1.17 12.92 -18.13
N PHE A 157 0.02 13.53 -18.14
CA PHE A 157 0.21 14.89 -18.65
C PHE A 157 -0.16 15.04 -20.13
N SER A 158 -0.14 13.94 -20.90
CA SER A 158 -0.45 13.93 -22.33
C SER A 158 -1.93 13.74 -22.65
N ALA A 159 -2.73 13.31 -21.67
CA ALA A 159 -4.15 13.07 -21.86
C ALA A 159 -4.89 14.41 -22.00
N LYS A 160 -5.60 14.58 -23.13
CA LYS A 160 -6.50 15.72 -23.38
C LYS A 160 -7.90 15.44 -22.87
#